data_AF-A0A9D2T2U3-F1
#
_entry.id   AF-A0A9D2T2U3-F1
#
_cell.length_a   1.000
_cell.length_b   1.000
_cell.length_c   1.000
_cell.angle_alpha   90.00
_cell.angle_beta   90.00
_cell.angle_gamma   90.00
#
_symmetry.space_group_name_H-M   'P 1'
#
loop_
_entity.id
_entity.type
_entity.pdbx_description
1 polymer ?
#
loop_
_entity_poly.entity_id
_entity_poly.type
_entity_poly.pdbx_seq_one_letter_code
_entity_poly.pdbx_strand_id
1 'polypeptide(L)'
;MGKYGKRAIVVLAGIWLWTFYIFQEELSRYGLYTIISYKIHEIASVIPFLCIGIAAVWFVYLLVKVIKKESDRYDQVFLIILLAAVILIGLYIKENSKGTTTVIASVESVDDQNGEIIIIDVAGQKMTLQSPELVNRIIETDGQKYIIQYDDNSSGIRKLRTISLPENQK
;
A
#
# COMPACT_ATOMS: atom_id res chain seq x y z
N MET A 1 12.30 -29.59 17.99
CA MET A 1 12.56 -28.16 17.69
C MET A 1 12.16 -27.30 18.89
N GLY A 2 13.10 -26.57 19.49
CA GLY A 2 12.85 -25.79 20.71
C GLY A 2 11.89 -24.61 20.49
N LYS A 3 11.38 -24.05 21.59
CA LYS A 3 10.48 -22.88 21.62
C LYS A 3 10.98 -21.71 20.75
N TYR A 4 12.29 -21.50 20.72
CA TYR A 4 12.97 -20.48 19.90
C TYR A 4 12.88 -20.74 18.41
N GLY A 5 13.16 -21.97 17.97
CA GLY A 5 13.10 -22.34 16.56
C GLY A 5 11.70 -22.14 15.98
N LYS A 6 10.66 -22.53 16.74
CA LYS A 6 9.26 -22.32 16.31
C LYS A 6 8.94 -20.83 16.13
N ARG A 7 9.39 -19.97 17.06
CA ARG A 7 9.18 -18.52 16.97
C ARG A 7 9.93 -17.89 15.80
N ALA A 8 11.18 -18.29 15.59
CA ALA A 8 11.99 -17.81 14.48
C ALA A 8 11.35 -18.16 13.13
N ILE A 9 10.82 -19.37 12.97
CA ILE A 9 10.07 -19.76 11.76
C ILE A 9 8.88 -18.82 11.54
N VAL A 10 8.07 -18.55 12.57
CA VAL A 10 6.89 -17.71 12.37
C VAL A 10 7.26 -16.27 12.03
N VAL A 11 8.30 -15.73 12.65
CA VAL A 11 8.82 -14.39 12.31
C VAL A 11 9.34 -14.36 10.87
N LEU A 12 10.13 -15.35 10.47
CA LEU A 12 10.66 -15.43 9.10
C LEU A 12 9.55 -15.60 8.06
N ALA A 13 8.53 -16.40 8.36
CA ALA A 13 7.35 -16.54 7.51
C ALA A 13 6.59 -15.20 7.39
N GLY A 14 6.43 -14.47 8.50
CA GLY A 14 5.83 -13.15 8.51
C GLY A 14 6.61 -12.13 7.68
N ILE A 15 7.95 -12.12 7.80
CA ILE A 15 8.83 -11.27 6.99
C ILE A 15 8.68 -11.61 5.50
N TRP A 16 8.71 -12.90 5.15
CA TRP A 16 8.55 -13.35 3.77
C TRP A 16 7.20 -12.95 3.17
N LEU A 17 6.10 -13.10 3.93
CA LEU A 17 4.78 -12.67 3.50
C LEU A 17 4.73 -11.15 3.28
N TRP A 18 5.36 -10.37 4.17
CA TRP A 18 5.47 -8.92 4.00
C TRP A 18 6.29 -8.53 2.79
N THR A 19 7.43 -9.19 2.55
CA THR A 19 8.24 -8.95 1.35
C THR A 19 7.46 -9.25 0.08
N PHE A 20 6.73 -10.36 0.06
CA PHE A 20 5.84 -10.70 -1.05
C PHE A 20 4.74 -9.64 -1.23
N TYR A 21 4.12 -9.18 -0.13
CA TYR A 21 3.09 -8.13 -0.11
C TYR A 21 3.59 -6.71 -0.47
N ILE A 22 4.88 -6.42 -0.34
CA ILE A 22 5.42 -5.14 -0.85
C ILE A 22 5.69 -5.27 -2.35
N PHE A 23 6.18 -6.42 -2.78
CA PHE A 23 6.60 -6.65 -4.16
C PHE A 23 5.43 -6.70 -5.14
N GLN A 24 4.38 -7.48 -4.86
CA GLN A 24 3.17 -7.52 -5.69
C GLN A 24 2.43 -6.18 -5.74
N GLU A 25 2.51 -5.35 -4.69
CA GLU A 25 1.76 -4.11 -4.57
C GLU A 25 2.37 -3.14 -5.57
N GLU A 26 3.70 -3.05 -5.55
CA GLU A 26 4.46 -2.26 -6.51
C GLU A 26 4.25 -2.77 -7.95
N LEU A 27 4.25 -4.09 -8.19
CA LEU A 27 3.95 -4.63 -9.53
C LEU A 27 2.53 -4.31 -10.00
N SER A 28 1.54 -4.43 -9.12
CA SER A 28 0.14 -4.12 -9.42
C SER A 28 -0.04 -2.64 -9.72
N ARG A 29 0.74 -1.78 -9.06
CA ARG A 29 0.76 -0.33 -9.25
C ARG A 29 1.20 0.08 -10.64
N TYR A 30 2.13 -0.69 -11.24
CA TYR A 30 2.51 -0.53 -12.65
C TYR A 30 1.64 -1.33 -13.62
N GLY A 31 0.57 -1.97 -13.15
CA GLY A 31 -0.32 -2.78 -13.99
C GLY A 31 0.36 -4.00 -14.59
N LEU A 32 1.45 -4.51 -13.99
CA LEU A 32 2.23 -5.64 -14.50
C LEU A 32 1.54 -6.99 -14.21
N TYR A 33 0.29 -7.13 -14.66
CA TYR A 33 -0.55 -8.30 -14.39
C TYR A 33 -0.11 -9.58 -15.11
N THR A 34 0.81 -9.46 -16.08
CA THR A 34 1.48 -10.60 -16.71
C THR A 34 2.36 -11.39 -15.73
N ILE A 35 2.93 -10.71 -14.73
CA ILE A 35 3.80 -11.32 -13.72
C ILE A 35 2.95 -11.77 -12.52
N ILE A 36 2.04 -10.90 -12.05
CA ILE A 36 1.13 -11.22 -10.95
C ILE A 36 -0.29 -10.90 -11.36
N SER A 37 -1.11 -11.95 -11.53
CA SER A 37 -2.52 -11.77 -11.90
C SER A 37 -3.29 -10.92 -10.88
N TYR A 38 -4.30 -10.20 -11.34
CA TYR A 38 -5.18 -9.40 -10.50
C TYR A 38 -5.76 -10.18 -9.31
N LYS A 39 -6.18 -11.43 -9.53
CA LYS A 39 -6.70 -12.31 -8.47
C LYS A 39 -5.68 -12.56 -7.35
N ILE A 40 -4.40 -12.70 -7.70
CA ILE A 40 -3.33 -12.90 -6.71
C ILE A 40 -3.10 -11.61 -5.91
N HIS A 41 -3.10 -10.45 -6.58
CA HIS A 41 -3.00 -9.16 -5.90
C HIS A 41 -4.15 -8.94 -4.91
N GLU A 42 -5.39 -9.26 -5.31
CA GLU A 42 -6.56 -9.12 -4.44
C GLU A 42 -6.42 -9.98 -3.17
N ILE A 43 -6.01 -11.24 -3.31
CA ILE A 43 -5.77 -12.13 -2.17
C ILE A 43 -4.61 -11.63 -1.32
N ALA A 44 -3.53 -11.16 -1.96
CA ALA A 44 -2.35 -10.66 -1.27
C ALA A 44 -2.63 -9.40 -0.45
N SER A 45 -3.60 -8.57 -0.85
CA SER A 45 -4.00 -7.37 -0.11
C SER A 45 -4.52 -7.66 1.30
N VAL A 46 -4.91 -8.90 1.59
CA VAL A 46 -5.34 -9.36 2.92
C VAL A 46 -4.14 -9.67 3.85
N ILE A 47 -2.94 -9.87 3.31
CA ILE A 47 -1.74 -10.26 4.07
C ILE A 47 -1.42 -9.29 5.22
N PRO A 48 -1.40 -7.96 5.04
CA PRO A 48 -1.11 -7.03 6.14
C PRO A 48 -2.09 -7.18 7.31
N PHE A 49 -3.37 -7.39 7.01
CA PHE A 49 -4.43 -7.56 8.00
C PHE A 49 -4.30 -8.88 8.77
N LEU A 50 -3.93 -9.96 8.09
CA LEU A 50 -3.65 -11.24 8.76
C LEU A 50 -2.40 -11.14 9.65
N CYS A 51 -1.33 -10.52 9.15
CA CYS A 51 -0.10 -10.33 9.92
C CYS A 51 -0.33 -9.49 11.18
N ILE A 52 -1.07 -8.36 11.09
CA ILE A 52 -1.35 -7.53 12.25
C ILE A 52 -2.27 -8.24 13.25
N GLY A 53 -3.27 -9.00 12.78
CA GLY A 53 -4.16 -9.77 13.64
C GLY A 53 -3.42 -10.85 14.43
N ILE A 54 -2.59 -11.65 13.74
CA ILE A 54 -1.77 -12.68 14.38
C ILE A 54 -0.78 -12.06 15.38
N ALA A 55 -0.12 -10.96 14.99
CA ALA A 55 0.79 -10.24 15.86
C ALA A 55 0.06 -9.73 17.12
N ALA A 56 -1.09 -9.05 16.97
CA ALA A 56 -1.86 -8.53 18.09
C ALA A 56 -2.30 -9.62 19.08
N VAL A 57 -2.81 -10.75 18.59
CA VAL A 57 -3.20 -11.89 19.44
C VAL A 57 -1.99 -12.41 20.22
N TRP A 58 -0.85 -12.56 19.57
CA TRP A 58 0.38 -13.02 20.22
C TRP A 58 0.92 -11.99 21.22
N PHE A 59 0.81 -10.70 20.90
CA PHE A 59 1.18 -9.60 21.79
C PHE A 59 0.42 -9.71 23.10
N VAL A 60 -0.92 -9.80 23.02
CA VAL A 60 -1.80 -9.90 24.19
C VAL A 60 -1.47 -11.15 25.00
N TYR A 61 -1.26 -12.29 24.34
CA TYR A 61 -0.87 -13.54 25.03
C TYR A 61 0.42 -13.38 25.84
N LEU A 62 1.47 -12.79 25.25
CA LEU A 62 2.73 -12.57 25.97
C LEU A 62 2.62 -11.51 27.04
N LEU A 63 1.81 -10.47 26.82
CA LEU A 63 1.58 -9.41 27.78
C LEU A 63 0.92 -9.96 29.04
N VAL A 64 -0.12 -10.79 28.91
CA VAL A 64 -0.74 -11.51 30.04
C VAL A 64 0.29 -12.37 30.76
N LYS A 65 1.13 -13.09 30.02
CA LYS A 65 2.16 -13.96 30.59
C LYS A 65 3.22 -13.18 31.38
N VAL A 66 3.61 -12.00 30.91
CA VAL A 66 4.53 -11.09 31.60
C VAL A 66 3.89 -10.53 32.87
N ILE A 67 2.62 -10.10 32.83
CA ILE A 67 1.89 -9.62 34.01
C ILE A 67 1.79 -10.71 35.08
N LYS A 68 1.53 -11.96 34.68
CA LYS A 68 1.49 -13.12 35.58
C LYS A 68 2.87 -13.53 36.12
N LYS A 69 3.95 -12.87 35.71
CA LYS A 69 5.35 -13.21 36.05
C LYS A 69 5.75 -14.65 35.65
N GLU A 70 5.06 -15.22 34.67
CA GLU A 70 5.36 -16.55 34.09
C GLU A 70 6.30 -16.44 32.87
N SER A 71 6.74 -15.22 32.55
CA SER A 71 7.57 -14.92 31.38
C SER A 71 9.06 -15.06 31.69
N ASP A 72 9.81 -15.61 30.74
CA ASP A 72 11.27 -15.57 30.75
C ASP A 72 11.79 -14.28 30.09
N ARG A 73 13.08 -13.95 30.27
CA ARG A 73 13.74 -12.77 29.68
C ARG A 73 13.57 -12.71 28.16
N TYR A 74 13.57 -13.88 27.50
CA TYR A 74 13.33 -13.97 26.06
C TYR A 74 11.89 -13.69 25.66
N ASP A 75 10.91 -14.00 26.52
CA ASP A 75 9.50 -13.65 26.28
C ASP A 75 9.31 -12.12 26.33
N GLN A 76 10.05 -11.43 27.20
CA GLN A 76 10.04 -9.96 27.29
C GLN A 76 10.70 -9.29 26.08
N VAL A 77 11.87 -9.77 25.65
CA VAL A 77 12.53 -9.25 24.43
C VAL A 77 11.64 -9.45 23.20
N PHE A 78 11.02 -10.62 23.07
CA PHE A 78 10.12 -10.89 21.96
C PHE A 78 8.86 -10.01 21.99
N LEU A 79 8.33 -9.70 23.18
CA LEU A 79 7.21 -8.77 23.33
C LEU A 79 7.56 -7.37 22.81
N ILE A 80 8.78 -6.87 23.09
CA ILE A 80 9.26 -5.57 22.57
C ILE A 80 9.35 -5.59 21.04
N ILE A 81 9.92 -6.64 20.46
CA ILE A 81 10.01 -6.80 19.00
C ILE A 81 8.61 -6.80 18.38
N LEU A 82 7.67 -7.48 19.02
CA LEU A 82 6.33 -7.62 18.50
C LEU A 82 5.53 -6.32 18.63
N LEU A 83 5.75 -5.55 19.70
CA LEU A 83 5.23 -4.19 19.84
C LEU A 83 5.74 -3.28 18.71
N ALA A 84 7.05 -3.31 18.43
CA ALA A 84 7.64 -2.54 17.35
C ALA A 84 7.05 -2.94 15.99
N ALA A 85 6.85 -4.24 15.74
CA ALA A 85 6.22 -4.72 14.51
C ALA A 85 4.77 -4.21 14.36
N VAL A 86 3.95 -4.29 15.41
CA VAL A 86 2.56 -3.78 15.36
C VAL A 86 2.54 -2.27 15.07
N ILE A 87 3.43 -1.50 15.69
CA ILE A 87 3.55 -0.05 15.43
C ILE A 87 3.95 0.21 13.98
N LEU A 88 4.98 -0.47 13.47
CA LEU A 88 5.45 -0.31 12.09
C LEU A 88 4.36 -0.66 11.07
N ILE A 89 3.64 -1.76 11.28
CA ILE A 89 2.52 -2.15 10.41
C ILE A 89 1.39 -1.12 10.50
N GLY A 90 1.05 -0.64 11.70
CA GLY A 90 0.03 0.39 11.90
C GLY A 90 0.38 1.70 11.20
N LEU A 91 1.64 2.12 11.26
CA LEU A 91 2.12 3.30 10.54
C LEU A 91 2.03 3.10 9.02
N TYR A 92 2.44 1.93 8.51
CA TYR A 92 2.32 1.60 7.09
C TYR A 92 0.86 1.63 6.61
N ILE A 93 -0.07 1.01 7.36
CA ILE A 93 -1.49 1.03 7.00
C ILE A 93 -2.04 2.46 7.05
N LYS A 94 -1.70 3.25 8.06
CA LYS A 94 -2.12 4.65 8.16
C LYS A 94 -1.63 5.48 6.97
N GLU A 95 -0.41 5.25 6.51
CA GLU A 95 0.15 5.97 5.37
C GLU A 95 -0.53 5.57 4.05
N ASN A 96 -0.85 4.28 3.89
CA ASN A 96 -1.46 3.74 2.66
C ASN A 96 -3.00 3.73 2.67
N SER A 97 -3.65 4.15 3.76
CA SER A 97 -5.11 4.28 3.87
C SER A 97 -5.62 5.70 3.61
N LYS A 98 -4.77 6.59 3.08
CA LYS A 98 -5.18 7.95 2.73
C LYS A 98 -6.24 7.89 1.62
N GLY A 99 -7.29 8.70 1.78
CA GLY A 99 -8.48 8.63 0.95
C GLY A 99 -8.17 8.80 -0.53
N THR A 100 -8.62 7.83 -1.32
CA THR A 100 -8.62 7.95 -2.78
C THR A 100 -9.71 8.94 -3.17
N THR A 101 -9.31 9.98 -3.89
CA THR A 101 -10.23 10.98 -4.44
C THR A 101 -10.44 10.69 -5.91
N THR A 102 -11.71 10.66 -6.34
CA THR A 102 -12.09 10.50 -7.75
C THR A 102 -12.52 11.85 -8.32
N VAL A 103 -11.91 12.28 -9.41
CA VAL A 103 -12.24 13.52 -10.13
C VAL A 103 -12.41 13.24 -11.62
N ILE A 104 -13.18 14.09 -12.32
CA ILE A 104 -13.24 14.08 -13.78
C ILE A 104 -12.38 15.22 -14.27
N ALA A 105 -11.27 14.93 -14.93
CA ALA A 105 -10.30 15.94 -15.32
C ALA A 105 -9.69 15.64 -16.70
N SER A 106 -9.23 16.68 -17.39
CA SER A 106 -8.44 16.56 -18.62
C SER A 106 -6.95 16.74 -18.32
N VAL A 107 -6.08 16.07 -19.06
CA VAL A 107 -4.63 16.24 -18.90
C VAL A 107 -4.17 17.40 -19.78
N GLU A 108 -3.54 18.39 -19.15
CA GLU A 108 -2.99 19.57 -19.84
C GLU A 108 -1.59 19.29 -20.37
N SER A 109 -0.74 18.69 -19.54
CA SER A 109 0.65 18.42 -19.89
C SER A 109 1.20 17.24 -19.11
N VAL A 110 2.20 16.61 -19.71
CA VAL A 110 2.96 15.50 -19.14
C VAL A 110 4.41 15.97 -18.96
N ASP A 111 4.92 15.91 -17.74
CA ASP A 111 6.33 16.14 -17.43
C ASP A 111 7.05 14.78 -17.34
N ASP A 112 7.62 14.37 -18.47
CA ASP A 112 8.38 13.12 -18.59
C ASP A 112 9.69 13.13 -17.79
N GLN A 113 10.22 14.29 -17.41
CA GLN A 113 11.47 14.37 -16.65
C GLN A 113 11.26 14.03 -15.18
N ASN A 114 10.12 14.45 -14.62
CA ASN A 114 9.78 14.23 -13.21
C ASN A 114 8.77 13.09 -12.99
N GLY A 115 8.17 12.54 -14.06
CA GLY A 115 7.15 11.50 -13.95
C GLY A 115 5.83 12.05 -13.38
N GLU A 116 5.46 13.25 -13.81
CA GLU A 116 4.28 13.96 -13.31
C GLU A 116 3.33 14.34 -14.45
N ILE A 117 2.03 14.36 -14.17
CA ILE A 117 1.01 14.90 -15.07
C ILE A 117 0.30 16.08 -14.42
N ILE A 118 -0.03 17.09 -15.22
CA ILE A 118 -0.86 18.21 -14.79
C ILE A 118 -2.27 17.98 -15.32
N ILE A 119 -3.22 17.87 -14.40
CA ILE A 119 -4.64 17.67 -14.70
C ILE A 119 -5.41 18.95 -14.42
N ILE A 120 -6.46 19.19 -15.20
CA ILE A 120 -7.42 20.29 -15.01
C ILE A 120 -8.78 19.69 -14.71
N ASP A 121 -9.30 19.95 -13.52
CA ASP A 121 -10.66 19.53 -13.13
C ASP A 121 -11.73 20.33 -13.90
N VAL A 122 -12.98 19.85 -13.91
CA VAL A 122 -14.13 20.55 -14.51
C VAL A 122 -14.34 21.97 -13.93
N ALA A 123 -13.85 22.22 -12.72
CA ALA A 123 -13.85 23.54 -12.08
C ALA A 123 -12.71 24.47 -12.57
N GLY A 124 -11.86 24.02 -13.51
CA GLY A 124 -10.70 24.76 -14.01
C GLY A 124 -9.50 24.78 -13.06
N GLN A 125 -9.52 23.98 -11.99
CA GLN A 125 -8.42 23.90 -11.05
C GLN A 125 -7.32 22.97 -11.56
N LYS A 126 -6.09 23.48 -11.59
CA LYS A 126 -4.90 22.71 -11.98
C LYS A 126 -4.36 21.92 -10.81
N MET A 127 -3.95 20.69 -11.08
CA MET A 127 -3.40 19.78 -10.08
C MET A 127 -2.29 18.93 -10.68
N THR A 128 -1.17 18.82 -9.96
CA THR A 128 -0.06 17.95 -10.35
C THR A 128 -0.21 16.60 -9.67
N LEU A 129 -0.14 15.52 -10.45
CA LEU A 129 -0.16 14.14 -9.98
C LEU A 129 1.13 13.43 -10.40
N GLN A 130 1.76 12.68 -9.50
CA GLN A 130 2.78 11.71 -9.90
C GLN A 130 2.14 10.53 -10.62
N SER A 131 2.66 10.19 -11.79
CA SER A 131 2.10 9.17 -12.67
C SER A 131 3.18 8.20 -13.18
N PRO A 132 2.84 6.92 -13.36
CA PRO A 132 3.75 5.97 -13.99
C PRO A 132 4.08 6.36 -15.45
N GLU A 133 5.32 6.10 -15.87
CA GLU A 133 5.79 6.41 -17.24
C GLU A 133 4.92 5.78 -18.34
N LEU A 134 4.36 4.59 -18.09
CA LEU A 134 3.44 3.95 -19.03
C LEU A 134 2.17 4.77 -19.24
N VAL A 135 1.64 5.41 -18.20
CA VAL A 135 0.46 6.27 -18.31
C VAL A 135 0.80 7.53 -19.09
N ASN A 136 1.95 8.14 -18.79
CA ASN A 136 2.45 9.34 -19.47
C ASN A 136 2.52 9.16 -21.00
N ARG A 137 2.85 7.96 -21.46
CA ARG A 137 2.96 7.63 -22.89
C ARG A 137 1.63 7.33 -23.58
N ILE A 138 0.56 7.07 -22.83
CA ILE A 138 -0.76 6.65 -23.38
C ILE A 138 -1.78 7.78 -23.28
N ILE A 139 -1.56 8.73 -22.37
CA ILE A 139 -2.52 9.79 -22.05
C ILE A 139 -2.55 10.86 -23.16
N GLU A 140 -3.74 11.26 -23.56
CA GLU A 140 -3.93 12.31 -24.57
C GLU A 140 -4.05 13.67 -23.88
N THR A 141 -3.41 14.68 -24.47
CA THR A 141 -3.39 16.09 -23.99
C THR A 141 -4.30 17.01 -24.82
N ASP A 142 -5.19 16.42 -25.61
CA ASP A 142 -6.10 17.10 -26.54
C ASP A 142 -7.39 17.60 -25.88
N GLY A 143 -7.45 17.61 -24.54
CA GLY A 143 -8.64 17.97 -23.78
C GLY A 143 -9.60 16.81 -23.51
N GLN A 144 -9.22 15.58 -23.85
CA GLN A 144 -9.94 14.37 -23.47
C GLN A 144 -10.18 14.33 -21.95
N LYS A 145 -11.43 14.03 -21.57
CA LYS A 145 -11.82 13.93 -20.16
C LYS A 145 -11.65 12.50 -19.66
N TYR A 146 -10.99 12.37 -18.52
CA TYR A 146 -10.77 11.09 -17.86
C TYR A 146 -11.39 11.11 -16.45
N ILE A 147 -11.78 9.92 -15.99
CA ILE A 147 -12.05 9.67 -14.58
C ILE A 147 -10.68 9.33 -13.95
N ILE A 148 -10.22 10.20 -13.07
CA ILE A 148 -8.91 10.12 -12.43
C ILE A 148 -9.10 9.84 -10.95
N GLN A 149 -8.48 8.77 -10.47
CA GLN A 149 -8.38 8.46 -9.06
C GLN A 149 -6.96 8.72 -8.58
N TYR A 150 -6.82 9.48 -7.52
CA TYR A 150 -5.52 9.77 -6.92
C TYR A 150 -5.58 9.68 -5.39
N ASP A 151 -4.45 9.33 -4.78
CA ASP A 151 -4.30 9.32 -3.34
C ASP A 151 -3.84 10.70 -2.84
N ASP A 152 -4.58 11.27 -1.89
CA ASP A 152 -4.24 12.56 -1.31
C ASP A 152 -3.20 12.36 -0.19
N ASN A 153 -1.94 12.65 -0.50
CA ASN A 153 -0.87 12.49 0.48
C ASN A 153 -0.66 13.79 1.28
N SER A 154 -0.51 13.65 2.60
CA SER A 154 -0.24 14.78 3.52
C SER A 154 1.05 15.56 3.23
N SER A 155 1.91 15.06 2.33
CA SER A 155 3.11 15.74 1.84
C SER A 155 2.83 16.73 0.69
N GLY A 156 1.58 16.86 0.25
CA GLY A 156 1.18 17.67 -0.92
C GLY A 156 1.42 16.98 -2.27
N ILE A 157 2.11 15.83 -2.28
CA ILE A 157 2.33 15.03 -3.48
C ILE A 157 1.14 14.11 -3.70
N ARG A 158 0.31 14.42 -4.68
CA ARG A 158 -0.83 13.59 -5.06
C ARG A 158 -0.37 12.53 -6.05
N LYS A 159 -0.75 11.27 -5.83
CA LYS A 159 -0.27 10.14 -6.63
C LYS A 159 -1.41 9.55 -7.43
N LEU A 160 -1.21 9.42 -8.74
CA LEU A 160 -2.16 8.78 -9.63
C LEU A 160 -2.30 7.29 -9.25
N ARG A 161 -3.55 6.84 -9.07
CA ARG A 161 -3.89 5.46 -8.77
C ARG A 161 -4.55 4.77 -9.96
N THR A 162 -5.49 5.43 -10.62
CA THR A 162 -6.15 4.91 -11.81
C THR A 162 -6.58 6.06 -12.71
N ILE A 163 -6.50 5.84 -14.01
CA ILE A 163 -7.10 6.71 -15.01
C ILE A 163 -7.93 5.87 -15.97
N SER A 164 -9.16 6.28 -16.24
CA SER A 164 -10.05 5.60 -17.18
C SER A 164 -10.89 6.58 -17.99
N LEU A 165 -11.34 6.13 -19.16
CA LEU A 165 -12.29 6.88 -19.96
C LEU A 165 -13.69 6.79 -19.30
N PRO A 166 -14.47 7.88 -19.29
CA PRO A 166 -15.85 7.84 -18.86
C PRO A 166 -16.66 6.92 -19.78
N GLU A 167 -17.54 6.11 -19.19
CA GLU A 167 -18.26 4.98 -19.81
C GLU A 167 -19.09 5.35 -21.07
N ASN A 168 -19.31 6.64 -21.32
CA ASN A 168 -20.13 7.18 -22.41
C ASN A 168 -19.35 7.50 -23.71
N GLN A 169 -18.16 6.93 -23.92
CA GLN A 169 -17.37 7.13 -25.15
C GLN A 169 -16.99 5.84 -25.89
N LYS A 170 -17.77 4.76 -25.73
CA LYS A 170 -17.70 3.60 -26.65
C LYS A 170 -18.65 3.73 -27.82
#